data_AF-A0A7C5WDC7-F1
#
_entry.id   AF-A0A7C5WDC7-F1
#
_cell.length_a   1.000
_cell.length_b   1.000
_cell.length_c   1.000
_cell.angle_alpha   90.00
_cell.angle_beta   90.00
_cell.angle_gamma   90.00
#
_symmetry.space_group_name_H-M   'P 1'
#
loop_
_entity.id
_entity.type
_entity.pdbx_description
1 polymer ?
#
loop_
_entity_poly.entity_id
_entity_poly.type
_entity_poly.pdbx_seq_one_letter_code
_entity_poly.pdbx_strand_id
1 'polypeptide(L)' 'MCEANAYIYEDGEERLYLENVDILKPEGDRIYLRNLFGEQKEFEGTIKEISLIKHKIILEKKK' A
#
# COMPACT_ATOMS: atom_id res chain seq x y z
N MET A 1 -12.22 12.94 3.44
CA MET A 1 -10.88 12.80 2.86
C MET A 1 -10.85 11.47 2.16
N CYS A 2 -10.58 11.44 0.86
CA CYS A 2 -10.64 10.22 0.05
C CYS A 2 -9.26 9.52 -0.02
N GLU A 3 -8.22 10.11 0.57
CA GLU A 3 -6.88 9.55 0.55
C GLU A 3 -6.77 8.32 1.46
N ALA A 4 -6.09 7.28 0.99
CA ALA A 4 -5.79 6.09 1.78
C ALA A 4 -4.28 5.96 2.01
N ASN A 5 -3.89 5.36 3.13
CA ASN A 5 -2.49 5.07 3.45
C ASN A 5 -2.17 3.60 3.19
N ALA A 6 -0.99 3.32 2.64
CA ALA A 6 -0.47 1.97 2.49
C ALA A 6 0.33 1.55 3.72
N TYR A 7 0.06 0.35 4.22
CA TYR A 7 0.75 -0.30 5.32
C TYR A 7 1.29 -1.65 4.87
N ILE A 8 2.45 -2.04 5.38
CA ILE A 8 2.97 -3.40 5.25
C ILE A 8 2.55 -4.17 6.50
N TYR A 9 1.94 -5.35 6.30
CA TYR A 9 1.61 -6.27 7.37
C TYR A 9 2.68 -7.35 7.49
N GLU A 10 3.44 -7.31 8.59
CA GLU A 10 4.47 -8.29 8.94
C GLU A 10 4.36 -8.64 10.42
N ASP A 11 4.44 -9.92 10.76
CA ASP A 11 4.48 -10.43 12.14
C ASP A 11 3.34 -9.92 13.08
N GLY A 12 2.16 -9.67 12.51
CA GLY A 12 1.01 -9.19 13.28
C GLY A 12 0.89 -7.67 13.37
N GLU A 13 1.86 -6.92 12.85
CA GLU A 13 1.91 -5.45 12.91
C GLU A 13 1.69 -4.82 11.54
N GLU A 14 0.98 -3.68 11.51
CA GLU A 14 0.86 -2.81 10.35
C GLU A 14 1.89 -1.67 10.46
N ARG A 15 2.84 -1.61 9.53
CA ARG A 15 3.83 -0.53 9.45
C ARG A 15 3.50 0.40 8.30
N LEU A 16 3.38 1.70 8.59
CA LEU A 16 3.11 2.71 7.57
C LEU A 16 4.22 2.68 6.52
N TYR A 17 3.81 2.49 5.26
CA TYR A 17 4.72 2.38 4.13
C TYR A 17 4.67 3.63 3.26
N LEU A 18 3.48 4.11 2.93
CA LEU A 18 3.29 5.33 2.14
C LEU A 18 2.00 6.03 2.54
N GLU A 19 2.07 7.32 2.84
CA GLU A 19 0.90 8.15 3.13
C GLU A 19 0.30 8.74 1.87
N ASN A 20 -1.00 9.03 1.90
CA ASN A 20 -1.73 9.76 0.86
C ASN A 20 -1.59 9.14 -0.53
N VAL A 21 -1.81 7.82 -0.62
CA VAL A 21 -1.68 7.06 -1.88
C VAL A 21 -2.72 7.54 -2.89
N ASP A 22 -2.23 7.94 -4.06
CA ASP A 22 -3.01 8.39 -5.22
C ASP A 22 -3.09 7.29 -6.28
N ILE A 23 -1.96 6.62 -6.56
CA ILE A 23 -1.90 5.50 -7.50
C ILE A 23 -1.37 4.27 -6.78
N LEU A 24 -2.07 3.15 -6.98
CA LEU A 24 -1.56 1.82 -6.70
C LEU A 24 -1.77 0.96 -7.96
N LYS A 25 -0.70 0.39 -8.47
CA LYS A 25 -0.72 -0.41 -9.70
C LYS A 25 0.10 -1.69 -9.52
N PRO A 26 -0.54 -2.88 -9.58
CA PRO A 26 0.19 -4.14 -9.66
C PRO A 26 0.97 -4.24 -10.98
N GLU A 27 2.25 -4.60 -10.89
CA GLU A 27 3.18 -4.77 -12.00
C GLU A 27 3.94 -6.10 -11.81
N GLY A 28 3.37 -7.19 -12.32
CA GLY A 28 3.92 -8.54 -12.16
C GLY A 28 3.91 -8.97 -10.69
N ASP A 29 5.10 -9.21 -10.13
CA ASP A 29 5.29 -9.58 -8.72
C ASP A 29 5.46 -8.38 -7.78
N ARG A 30 5.37 -7.16 -8.32
CA ARG A 30 5.52 -5.92 -7.56
C ARG A 30 4.26 -5.09 -7.62
N ILE A 31 4.17 -4.15 -6.70
CA ILE A 31 3.14 -3.13 -6.62
C ILE A 31 3.86 -1.79 -6.67
N TYR A 32 3.54 -1.01 -7.69
CA TYR A 32 3.92 0.39 -7.78
C TYR A 32 2.94 1.23 -6.98
N LEU A 33 3.45 2.13 -6.13
CA LEU A 33 2.66 3.08 -5.37
C LEU A 33 3.19 4.50 -5.61
N ARG A 34 2.28 5.46 -5.68
CA ARG A 34 2.60 6.90 -5.72
C ARG A 34 1.65 7.67 -4.81
N ASN A 35 2.17 8.64 -4.07
CA ASN A 35 1.35 9.55 -3.27
C ASN A 35 1.06 10.89 -3.97
N LEU A 36 0.17 11.68 -3.36
CA LEU A 36 -0.21 13.02 -3.86
C LEU A 36 0.96 14.00 -4.01
N PHE A 37 2.06 13.78 -3.31
CA PHE A 37 3.25 14.64 -3.37
C PHE A 37 4.27 14.17 -4.42
N GLY A 38 3.97 13.10 -5.15
CA GLY A 38 4.83 12.54 -6.18
C GLY A 38 5.89 11.56 -5.66
N GLU A 39 5.89 11.21 -4.37
CA GLU A 39 6.75 10.15 -3.84
C GLU A 39 6.30 8.81 -4.41
N GLN A 40 7.28 8.00 -4.83
CA GLN A 40 7.05 6.71 -5.48
C GLN A 40 7.71 5.60 -4.67
N LYS A 41 7.03 4.46 -4.56
CA LYS A 41 7.56 3.26 -3.92
C LYS A 41 7.21 2.01 -4.73
N GLU A 42 8.09 1.03 -4.66
CA GLU A 42 7.85 -0.32 -5.17
C GLU A 42 7.85 -1.31 -4.02
N PHE A 43 6.83 -2.15 -3.98
CA PHE A 43 6.71 -3.21 -3.00
C PHE A 43 6.61 -4.56 -3.68
N GLU A 44 7.48 -5.51 -3.34
CA GLU A 44 7.42 -6.89 -3.84
C GLU A 44 6.48 -7.72 -2.97
N GLY A 45 5.31 -8.06 -3.51
CA GLY A 45 4.25 -8.69 -2.74
C GLY A 45 2.85 -8.47 -3.31
N THR A 46 1.85 -8.66 -2.48
CA THR A 46 0.43 -8.63 -2.87
C THR A 46 -0.37 -7.70 -1.98
N ILE A 47 -1.51 -7.24 -2.49
CA ILE A 47 -2.51 -6.52 -1.71
C ILE A 47 -3.27 -7.55 -0.86
N LYS A 48 -3.20 -7.41 0.46
CA LYS A 48 -3.91 -8.26 1.42
C LYS A 48 -5.36 -7.82 1.61
N GLU A 49 -5.56 -6.52 1.86
CA GLU A 49 -6.86 -5.92 2.14
C GLU A 49 -6.88 -4.45 1.69
N ILE A 50 -8.02 -3.99 1.17
CA ILE A 50 -8.31 -2.56 1.02
C ILE A 50 -9.54 -2.24 1.84
N SER A 51 -9.40 -1.33 2.80
CA SER A 51 -10.49 -0.85 3.64
C SER A 51 -10.83 0.59 3.26
N LEU A 52 -11.91 0.76 2.49
CA LEU A 52 -12.36 2.06 2.01
C LEU A 52 -12.89 2.96 3.15
N ILE A 53 -13.51 2.34 4.17
CA ILE A 53 -14.02 3.08 5.33
C ILE A 53 -12.88 3.51 6.26
N LYS A 54 -11.85 2.67 6.42
CA LYS A 54 -10.69 2.99 7.26
C LYS A 54 -9.61 3.79 6.51
N HIS A 55 -9.78 4.00 5.22
CA HIS A 55 -8.78 4.63 4.36
C HIS A 55 -7.41 3.94 4.45
N LYS A 56 -7.41 2.59 4.41
CA LYS A 56 -6.19 1.77 4.51
C LYS A 56 -6.04 0.80 3.35
N ILE A 57 -4.81 0.65 2.89
CA ILE A 57 -4.36 -0.39 1.97
C ILE A 57 -3.34 -1.23 2.74
N ILE A 58 -3.58 -2.52 2.85
CA ILE A 58 -2.68 -3.46 3.54
C ILE A 58 -1.95 -4.30 2.49
N LEU A 59 -0.63 -4.25 2.53
CA LEU A 59 0.28 -5.00 1.67
C LEU A 59 0.92 -6.14 2.48
N GLU A 60 1.14 -7.28 1.85
CA GLU A 60 1.87 -8.40 2.46
C GLU A 60 2.91 -8.96 1.49
N LYS A 61 4.04 -9.44 2.02
CA LYS A 61 5.07 -10.10 1.21
C LYS A 61 4.52 -11.42 0.66
N LYS A 62 4.82 -11.69 -0.60
CA LYS A 62 4.52 -12.99 -1.24
C LYS A 62 5.42 -14.04 -0.59
N LYS A 63 4.84 -15.13 -0.08
CA LYS A 63 5.60 -16.27 0.47
C LYS A 63 6.23 -17.10 -0.63
#